data_AF-A0A942IS86-F1
#
_entry.id   AF-A0A942IS86-F1
#
_cell.length_a   1.000
_cell.length_b   1.000
_cell.length_c   1.000
_cell.angle_alpha   90.00
_cell.angle_beta   90.00
_cell.angle_gamma   90.00
#
_symmetry.space_group_name_H-M   'P 1'
#
loop_
_entity.id
_entity.type
_entity.pdbx_description
1 polymer ?
#
loop_
_entity_poly.entity_id
_entity_poly.type
_entity_poly.pdbx_seq_one_letter_code
_entity_poly.pdbx_strand_id
1 'polypeptide(L)'
;MDIRETQIEDILVSAPLLTKKILNLDDEPRLIGRQILIPSGRLDLLYTYQTKFLLIELKVTSFHNKFIQQILQYKKELIDFQKSGKLLQCEIQPYLLCPSIRENQRQIAVQEGVSCLEYNPEEILSYFYDNLRPIASFVEIKPIDIGIWNLHLINKFIYELNEIINLKGLQNIVGGSKKTLYNKIKFASELRLINWMPNSDDITLTELGKKYIEARDLHYQDSLSEEQAELIKHFVIHNPYESSVILGIASVVEATFALAKNTYPVPMSHLYEYFTYHSGKFFDWQTDKAKYNATRMYSNYAVDLGLLAKTNQNVYLTPEGFKFTIQMQLHKSLKLMETLRVK
;
A
#
# COMPACT_ATOMS: atom_id res chain seq x y z
N MET A 1 2.14 24.81 10.42
CA MET A 1 2.15 23.34 10.30
C MET A 1 0.71 22.92 10.16
N ASP A 2 0.34 22.31 9.03
CA ASP A 2 -1.06 22.02 8.71
C ASP A 2 -1.41 20.57 9.10
N ILE A 3 -1.29 20.28 10.40
CA ILE A 3 -1.60 18.98 11.00
C ILE A 3 -2.70 19.20 12.04
N ARG A 4 -3.73 18.35 12.05
CA ARG A 4 -4.81 18.40 13.05
C ARG A 4 -4.44 17.56 14.27
N GLU A 5 -4.73 18.06 15.47
CA GLU A 5 -4.51 17.35 16.75
C GLU A 5 -5.14 15.95 16.71
N THR A 6 -6.36 15.85 16.17
CA THR A 6 -7.08 14.58 16.04
C THR A 6 -6.34 13.50 15.25
N GLN A 7 -5.50 13.87 14.27
CA GLN A 7 -4.71 12.90 13.51
C GLN A 7 -3.58 12.30 14.35
N ILE A 8 -2.97 13.12 15.20
CA ILE A 8 -1.94 12.66 16.13
C ILE A 8 -2.56 11.79 17.21
N GLU A 9 -3.71 12.19 17.74
CA GLU A 9 -4.48 11.38 18.69
C GLU A 9 -4.85 10.01 18.14
N ASP A 10 -5.38 9.94 16.91
CA ASP A 10 -5.76 8.67 16.26
C ASP A 10 -4.58 7.68 16.25
N ILE A 11 -3.38 8.19 15.96
CA ILE A 11 -2.16 7.38 15.94
C ILE A 11 -1.78 6.93 17.35
N LEU A 12 -1.74 7.83 18.34
CA LEU A 12 -1.41 7.49 19.73
C LEU A 12 -2.39 6.48 20.36
N VAL A 13 -3.67 6.55 19.98
CA VAL A 13 -4.69 5.58 20.36
C VAL A 13 -4.38 4.20 19.80
N SER A 14 -3.97 4.13 18.54
CA SER A 14 -3.67 2.86 17.85
C SER A 14 -2.27 2.29 18.16
N ALA A 15 -1.36 3.09 18.71
CA ALA A 15 0.03 2.73 18.95
C ALA A 15 0.50 3.02 20.39
N PRO A 16 0.11 2.20 21.39
CA PRO A 16 0.55 2.36 22.77
C PRO A 16 2.07 2.42 22.96
N LEU A 17 2.82 1.68 22.14
CA LEU A 17 4.28 1.71 22.12
C LEU A 17 4.84 3.10 21.77
N LEU A 18 4.18 3.86 20.91
CA LEU A 18 4.58 5.23 20.59
C LEU A 18 4.30 6.17 21.76
N THR A 19 3.13 6.03 22.40
CA THR A 19 2.78 6.79 23.60
C THR A 19 3.78 6.53 24.73
N LYS A 20 4.18 5.26 24.94
CA LYS A 20 5.26 4.88 25.87
C LYS A 20 6.54 5.66 25.60
N LYS A 21 6.99 5.69 24.34
CA LYS A 21 8.23 6.39 23.93
C LYS A 21 8.14 7.89 24.16
N ILE A 22 7.05 8.53 23.74
CA ILE A 22 6.87 9.98 23.88
C ILE A 22 6.85 10.38 25.35
N LEU A 23 6.14 9.61 26.18
CA LEU A 23 5.99 9.89 27.61
C LEU A 23 7.18 9.39 28.45
N ASN A 24 8.19 8.75 27.85
CA ASN A 24 9.32 8.11 28.53
C ASN A 24 8.89 7.13 29.64
N LEU A 25 7.95 6.23 29.33
CA LEU A 25 7.45 5.22 30.26
C LEU A 25 8.21 3.89 30.11
N ASP A 26 8.25 3.11 31.19
CA ASP A 26 8.91 1.79 31.21
C ASP A 26 8.08 0.71 30.51
N ASP A 27 6.75 0.83 30.53
CA ASP A 27 5.78 -0.09 29.91
C ASP A 27 4.71 0.64 29.08
N GLU A 28 3.95 -0.12 28.29
CA GLU A 28 2.87 0.45 27.46
C GLU A 28 1.67 0.90 28.30
N PRO A 29 1.23 2.16 28.18
CA PRO A 29 0.02 2.62 28.84
C PRO A 29 -1.22 2.08 28.12
N ARG A 30 -2.33 1.89 28.86
CA ARG A 30 -3.60 1.41 28.29
C ARG A 30 -4.58 2.57 28.13
N LEU A 31 -5.13 2.72 26.93
CA LEU A 31 -6.11 3.78 26.68
C LEU A 31 -7.40 3.52 27.47
N ILE A 32 -7.88 4.53 28.18
CA ILE A 32 -9.19 4.53 28.85
C ILE A 32 -10.22 5.22 27.97
N GLY A 33 -9.86 6.36 27.40
CA GLY A 33 -10.74 7.09 26.52
C GLY A 33 -10.01 8.19 25.77
N ARG A 34 -10.62 8.56 24.65
CA ARG A 34 -10.18 9.61 23.75
C ARG A 34 -11.31 10.60 23.57
N GLN A 35 -11.00 11.88 23.48
CA GLN A 35 -11.98 12.93 23.20
C GLN A 35 -13.12 12.91 24.25
N ILE A 36 -12.75 12.70 25.52
CA ILE A 36 -13.68 12.53 26.65
C ILE A 36 -14.33 13.88 26.94
N LEU A 37 -15.67 13.92 26.90
CA LEU A 37 -16.42 15.11 27.25
C LEU A 37 -16.35 15.36 28.76
N ILE A 38 -15.92 16.57 29.12
CA ILE A 38 -15.83 17.06 30.50
C ILE A 38 -16.44 18.47 30.57
N PRO A 39 -16.85 18.97 31.75
CA PRO A 39 -17.55 20.25 31.85
C PRO A 39 -16.85 21.43 31.16
N SER A 40 -15.52 21.50 31.25
CA SER A 40 -14.72 22.58 30.64
C SER A 40 -14.36 22.36 29.17
N GLY A 41 -14.75 21.23 28.57
CA GLY A 41 -14.48 20.96 27.17
C GLY A 41 -14.31 19.49 26.86
N ARG A 42 -13.26 19.17 26.11
CA ARG A 42 -13.03 17.81 25.64
C ARG A 42 -11.56 17.47 25.84
N LEU A 43 -11.34 16.48 26.69
CA LEU A 43 -10.01 15.95 26.95
C LEU A 43 -9.56 15.07 25.79
N ASP A 44 -8.38 15.33 25.24
CA ASP A 44 -7.82 14.58 24.13
C ASP A 44 -7.64 13.10 24.46
N LEU A 45 -6.86 12.78 25.50
CA LEU A 45 -6.51 11.40 25.82
C LEU A 45 -6.39 11.15 27.33
N LEU A 46 -6.93 10.01 27.78
CA LEU A 46 -6.75 9.49 29.13
C LEU A 46 -6.25 8.04 29.04
N TYR A 47 -5.11 7.76 29.66
CA TYR A 47 -4.55 6.41 29.77
C TYR A 47 -4.46 5.96 31.23
N THR A 48 -4.45 4.65 31.47
CA THR A 48 -3.92 4.06 32.70
C THR A 48 -2.49 3.60 32.49
N TYR A 49 -1.68 3.80 33.52
CA TYR A 49 -0.33 3.29 33.60
C TYR A 49 -0.01 2.95 35.06
N GLN A 50 0.25 1.68 35.33
CA GLN A 50 0.42 1.15 36.69
C GLN A 50 -0.75 1.57 37.60
N THR A 51 -0.50 2.33 38.66
CA THR A 51 -1.50 2.83 39.61
C THR A 51 -1.91 4.29 39.35
N LYS A 52 -1.70 4.80 38.13
CA LYS A 52 -1.96 6.20 37.78
C LYS A 52 -2.83 6.34 36.53
N PHE A 53 -3.53 7.47 36.44
CA PHE A 53 -4.04 7.99 35.18
C PHE A 53 -3.04 8.98 34.57
N LEU A 54 -2.78 8.82 33.27
CA LEU A 54 -2.03 9.78 32.47
C LEU A 54 -3.05 10.61 31.70
N LEU A 55 -3.17 11.87 32.11
CA LEU A 55 -4.01 12.87 31.47
C LEU A 55 -3.18 13.57 30.41
N ILE A 56 -3.50 13.42 29.13
CA ILE A 56 -2.70 13.98 28.05
C ILE A 56 -3.51 15.05 27.32
N GLU A 57 -2.97 16.26 27.28
CA GLU A 57 -3.41 17.35 26.40
C GLU A 57 -2.40 17.48 25.26
N LEU A 58 -2.88 17.46 24.02
CA LEU A 58 -2.04 17.49 22.84
C LEU A 58 -2.21 18.82 22.09
N LYS A 59 -1.09 19.39 21.64
CA LYS A 59 -1.09 20.59 20.81
C LYS A 59 -0.19 20.39 19.60
N VAL A 60 -0.69 20.80 18.43
CA VAL A 60 0.08 20.86 17.17
C VAL A 60 0.75 22.21 16.95
N THR A 61 0.63 23.13 17.92
CA THR A 61 1.26 24.45 17.92
C THR A 61 2.23 24.58 19.08
N SER A 62 3.17 25.53 18.98
CA SER A 62 4.07 25.88 20.08
C SER A 62 3.31 26.14 21.38
N PHE A 63 3.98 25.84 22.49
CA PHE A 63 3.43 25.98 23.83
C PHE A 63 2.85 27.38 24.11
N HIS A 64 1.72 27.41 24.82
CA HIS A 64 1.13 28.62 25.40
C HIS A 64 0.69 28.36 26.85
N ASN A 65 0.84 29.36 27.73
CA ASN A 65 0.46 29.25 29.15
C ASN A 65 -1.00 28.84 29.38
N LYS A 66 -1.91 29.21 28.47
CA LYS A 66 -3.32 28.80 28.53
C LYS A 66 -3.51 27.28 28.49
N PHE A 67 -2.58 26.53 27.88
CA PHE A 67 -2.64 25.07 27.83
C PHE A 67 -2.39 24.44 29.21
N ILE A 68 -1.55 25.05 30.06
CA ILE A 68 -1.41 24.63 31.46
C ILE A 68 -2.74 24.81 32.19
N GLN A 69 -3.38 25.96 32.04
CA GLN A 69 -4.67 26.23 32.70
C GLN A 69 -5.73 25.23 32.27
N GLN A 70 -5.76 24.89 30.97
CA GLN A 70 -6.67 23.90 30.40
C GLN A 70 -6.45 22.51 31.02
N ILE A 71 -5.22 21.98 30.99
CA ILE A 71 -4.95 20.63 31.51
C ILE A 71 -5.14 20.54 33.04
N LEU A 72 -4.85 21.61 33.79
CA LEU A 72 -5.12 21.66 35.23
C LEU A 72 -6.62 21.67 35.54
N GLN A 73 -7.41 22.38 34.74
CA GLN A 73 -8.87 22.36 34.85
C GLN A 73 -9.41 20.94 34.58
N TYR A 74 -8.88 20.26 33.55
CA TYR A 74 -9.24 18.88 33.22
C TYR A 74 -8.89 17.93 34.36
N LYS A 75 -7.69 18.08 34.96
CA LYS A 75 -7.27 17.31 36.14
C LYS A 75 -8.24 17.49 37.31
N LYS A 76 -8.65 18.72 37.61
CA LYS A 76 -9.59 19.02 38.70
C LYS A 76 -10.94 18.35 38.46
N GLU A 77 -11.46 18.41 37.23
CA GLU A 77 -12.74 17.78 36.86
C GLU A 77 -12.68 16.25 36.94
N LEU A 78 -11.56 15.65 36.55
CA LEU A 78 -11.37 14.21 36.74
C LEU A 78 -11.28 13.81 38.22
N ILE A 79 -10.64 14.62 39.07
CA ILE A 79 -10.64 14.41 40.53
C ILE A 79 -12.06 14.44 41.08
N ASP A 80 -12.91 15.36 40.59
CA ASP A 80 -14.30 15.42 41.02
C ASP A 80 -15.10 14.20 40.53
N PHE A 81 -14.79 13.66 39.35
CA PHE A 81 -15.32 12.36 38.89
C PHE A 81 -14.86 11.20 39.78
N GLN A 82 -13.62 11.22 40.28
CA GLN A 82 -13.14 10.23 41.26
C GLN A 82 -13.89 10.32 42.59
N LYS A 83 -14.17 11.53 43.08
CA LYS A 83 -14.95 11.74 44.31
C LYS A 83 -16.40 11.28 44.17
N SER A 84 -17.00 11.45 42.99
CA SER A 84 -18.37 11.02 42.72
C SER A 84 -18.50 9.53 42.32
N GLY A 85 -17.40 8.77 42.34
CA GLY A 85 -17.39 7.35 41.95
C GLY A 85 -17.57 7.08 40.45
N LYS A 86 -17.44 8.11 39.59
CA LYS A 86 -17.52 7.98 38.12
C LYS A 86 -16.19 7.56 37.49
N LEU A 87 -15.09 7.70 38.24
CA LEU A 87 -13.74 7.32 37.84
C LEU A 87 -13.02 6.67 39.03
N LEU A 88 -12.10 5.74 38.79
CA LEU A 88 -11.34 5.07 39.85
C LEU A 88 -10.45 6.05 40.62
N GLN A 89 -10.36 5.90 41.94
CA GLN A 89 -9.47 6.70 42.79
C GLN A 89 -8.00 6.31 42.56
N CYS A 90 -7.25 7.17 41.90
CA CYS A 90 -5.80 7.03 41.71
C CYS A 90 -5.14 8.37 41.35
N GLU A 91 -3.81 8.43 41.37
CA GLU A 91 -3.06 9.64 41.03
C GLU A 91 -3.28 10.03 39.57
N ILE A 92 -3.57 11.30 39.30
CA ILE A 92 -3.70 11.84 37.94
C ILE A 92 -2.46 12.68 37.62
N GLN A 93 -1.67 12.20 36.67
CA GLN A 93 -0.48 12.86 36.18
C GLN A 93 -0.77 13.57 34.84
N PRO A 94 -0.74 14.91 34.81
CA PRO A 94 -0.99 15.69 33.60
C PRO A 94 0.28 15.79 32.74
N TYR A 95 0.11 15.49 31.45
CA TYR A 95 1.10 15.63 30.40
C TYR A 95 0.61 16.61 29.33
N LEU A 96 1.39 17.64 29.05
CA LEU A 96 1.14 18.56 27.95
C LEU A 96 2.16 18.28 26.84
N LEU A 97 1.67 17.85 25.68
CA LEU A 97 2.49 17.57 24.51
C LEU A 97 2.42 18.75 23.54
N CYS A 98 3.57 19.33 23.20
CA CYS A 98 3.67 20.43 22.23
C CYS A 98 4.85 20.21 21.27
N PRO A 99 4.85 20.76 20.05
CA PRO A 99 5.95 20.55 19.10
C PRO A 99 7.17 21.41 19.39
N SER A 100 7.04 22.42 20.25
CA SER A 100 8.13 23.30 20.65
C SER A 100 7.84 23.90 22.01
N ILE A 101 8.78 23.71 22.94
CA ILE A 101 8.70 24.21 24.32
C ILE A 101 10.04 24.86 24.69
N ARG A 102 10.00 26.11 25.14
CA ARG A 102 11.18 26.80 25.69
C ARG A 102 11.45 26.35 27.12
N GLU A 103 12.69 26.44 27.56
CA GLU A 103 13.09 25.99 28.91
C GLU A 103 12.34 26.73 30.03
N ASN A 104 12.13 28.03 29.90
CA ASN A 104 11.33 28.79 30.87
C ASN A 104 9.86 28.32 30.94
N GLN A 105 9.28 27.90 29.80
CA GLN A 105 7.92 27.36 29.73
C GLN A 105 7.85 25.98 30.40
N ARG A 106 8.87 25.14 30.19
CA ARG A 106 9.01 23.85 30.86
C ARG A 106 9.06 24.02 32.38
N GLN A 107 9.83 24.99 32.88
CA GLN A 107 9.94 25.28 34.31
C GLN A 107 8.59 25.71 34.90
N ILE A 108 7.85 26.60 34.22
CA ILE A 108 6.50 27.01 34.65
C ILE A 108 5.57 25.80 34.73
N ALA A 109 5.55 24.94 33.71
CA ALA A 109 4.72 23.74 33.71
C ALA A 109 5.05 22.79 34.87
N VAL A 110 6.34 22.56 35.12
CA VAL A 110 6.80 21.70 36.23
C VAL A 110 6.43 22.27 37.60
N GLN A 111 6.54 23.59 37.79
CA GLN A 111 6.11 24.26 39.02
C GLN A 111 4.61 24.07 39.31
N GLU A 112 3.80 24.01 38.25
CA GLU A 112 2.36 23.75 38.31
C GLU A 112 2.01 22.24 38.34
N GLY A 113 3.03 21.36 38.40
CA GLY A 113 2.85 19.91 38.44
C GLY A 113 2.40 19.29 37.12
N VAL A 114 2.73 19.92 35.98
CA VAL A 114 2.46 19.45 34.61
C VAL A 114 3.75 19.01 33.93
N SER A 115 3.78 17.76 33.47
CA SER A 115 4.87 17.22 32.67
C SER A 115 4.74 17.71 31.22
N CYS A 116 5.54 18.70 30.84
CA CYS A 116 5.54 19.24 29.48
C CYS A 116 6.58 18.52 28.63
N LEU A 117 6.18 17.87 27.54
CA LEU A 117 7.08 17.10 26.67
C LEU A 117 7.00 17.61 25.24
N GLU A 118 8.18 17.73 24.63
CA GLU A 118 8.29 18.10 23.23
C GLU A 118 8.16 16.84 22.39
N TYR A 119 7.36 16.90 21.33
CA TYR A 119 7.22 15.79 20.38
C TYR A 119 7.29 16.30 18.96
N ASN A 120 7.70 15.46 18.02
CA ASN A 120 7.70 15.81 16.60
C ASN A 120 6.48 15.19 15.89
N PRO A 121 5.50 15.99 15.43
CA PRO A 121 4.35 15.49 14.68
C PRO A 121 4.74 14.70 13.42
N GLU A 122 5.83 15.05 12.75
CA GLU A 122 6.31 14.35 11.56
C GLU A 122 6.79 12.92 11.89
N GLU A 123 7.44 12.74 13.04
CA GLU A 123 7.87 11.42 13.52
C GLU A 123 6.67 10.54 13.86
N ILE A 124 5.60 11.10 14.44
CA ILE A 124 4.38 10.35 14.74
C ILE A 124 3.70 9.88 13.44
N LEU A 125 3.58 10.77 12.45
CA LEU A 125 3.02 10.43 11.15
C LEU A 125 3.87 9.38 10.41
N SER A 126 5.19 9.50 10.49
CA SER A 126 6.13 8.54 9.89
C SER A 126 6.03 7.18 10.57
N TYR A 127 5.97 7.16 11.91
CA TYR A 127 5.77 5.93 12.68
C TYR A 127 4.49 5.20 12.27
N PHE A 128 3.38 5.91 12.10
CA PHE A 128 2.14 5.30 11.61
C PHE A 128 2.34 4.63 10.25
N TYR A 129 2.94 5.34 9.28
CA TYR A 129 3.19 4.81 7.95
C TYR A 129 4.10 3.56 7.99
N ASP A 130 5.20 3.63 8.73
CA ASP A 130 6.18 2.54 8.83
C ASP A 130 5.63 1.29 9.51
N ASN A 131 4.65 1.43 10.42
CA ASN A 131 4.00 0.28 11.06
C ASN A 131 2.78 -0.23 10.27
N LEU A 132 2.11 0.60 9.46
CA LEU A 132 1.02 0.18 8.58
C LEU A 132 1.56 -0.56 7.35
N ARG A 133 2.67 -0.07 6.79
CA ARG A 133 3.26 -0.55 5.53
C ARG A 133 3.51 -2.08 5.51
N PRO A 134 4.07 -2.71 6.56
CA PRO A 134 4.29 -4.17 6.57
C PRO A 134 2.99 -4.99 6.52
N ILE A 135 1.92 -4.47 7.11
CA ILE A 135 0.60 -5.13 7.13
C ILE A 135 -0.03 -5.04 5.74
N ALA A 136 0.21 -3.96 5.01
CA ALA A 136 -0.19 -3.78 3.62
C ALA A 136 0.91 -4.23 2.64
N SER A 137 1.48 -5.43 2.82
CA SER A 137 2.61 -5.94 2.02
C SER A 137 2.40 -5.91 0.49
N PHE A 138 1.16 -5.97 0.02
CA PHE A 138 0.82 -5.80 -1.39
C PHE A 138 1.14 -4.39 -1.94
N VAL A 139 1.25 -3.37 -1.09
CA VAL A 139 1.68 -2.00 -1.44
C VAL A 139 3.17 -1.97 -1.81
N GLU A 140 3.95 -2.97 -1.38
CA GLU A 140 5.37 -3.06 -1.71
C GLU A 140 5.65 -3.75 -3.05
N ILE A 141 4.65 -4.43 -3.62
CA ILE A 141 4.79 -5.06 -4.94
C ILE A 141 4.97 -3.96 -5.96
N LYS A 142 5.97 -4.13 -6.84
CA LYS A 142 6.27 -3.19 -7.92
C LYS A 142 6.42 -3.95 -9.23
N PRO A 143 6.00 -3.37 -10.37
CA PRO A 143 6.17 -3.99 -11.68
C PRO A 143 7.64 -4.34 -11.97
N ILE A 144 7.90 -5.37 -12.77
CA ILE A 144 9.28 -5.77 -13.12
C ILE A 144 9.43 -5.90 -14.63
N ASP A 145 10.59 -5.52 -15.13
CA ASP A 145 10.95 -5.78 -16.53
C ASP A 145 11.56 -7.18 -16.65
N ILE A 146 10.81 -8.10 -17.27
CA ILE A 146 11.23 -9.50 -17.54
C ILE A 146 11.76 -9.65 -18.97
N GLY A 147 11.69 -8.59 -19.80
CA GLY A 147 12.17 -8.62 -21.18
C GLY A 147 11.33 -9.49 -22.13
N ILE A 148 10.07 -9.77 -21.78
CA ILE A 148 9.08 -10.40 -22.66
C ILE A 148 8.19 -9.26 -23.18
N TRP A 149 8.11 -9.04 -24.49
CA TRP A 149 7.44 -7.82 -24.99
C TRP A 149 5.92 -7.95 -25.16
N ASN A 150 5.40 -9.17 -25.23
CA ASN A 150 4.00 -9.48 -25.46
C ASN A 150 3.63 -10.79 -24.75
N LEU A 151 2.37 -10.93 -24.37
CA LEU A 151 1.87 -12.09 -23.62
C LEU A 151 1.95 -13.37 -24.45
N HIS A 152 1.59 -13.31 -25.74
CA HIS A 152 1.58 -14.49 -26.63
C HIS A 152 2.96 -15.15 -26.80
N LEU A 153 4.07 -14.46 -26.47
CA LEU A 153 5.43 -15.01 -26.60
C LEU A 153 5.71 -16.21 -25.66
N ILE A 154 4.87 -16.44 -24.66
CA ILE A 154 4.92 -17.64 -23.82
C ILE A 154 4.02 -18.78 -24.28
N ASN A 155 3.15 -18.59 -25.29
CA ASN A 155 2.22 -19.62 -25.77
C ASN A 155 2.89 -20.96 -26.02
N LYS A 156 3.88 -20.99 -26.91
CA LYS A 156 4.63 -22.20 -27.22
C LYS A 156 5.24 -22.85 -25.97
N PHE A 157 5.78 -22.05 -25.05
CA PHE A 157 6.36 -22.59 -23.81
C PHE A 157 5.30 -23.27 -22.93
N ILE A 158 4.14 -22.65 -22.76
CA ILE A 158 3.04 -23.19 -21.94
C ILE A 158 2.44 -24.44 -22.59
N TYR A 159 2.26 -24.45 -23.91
CA TYR A 159 1.70 -25.61 -24.63
C TYR A 159 2.60 -26.84 -24.53
N GLU A 160 3.92 -26.66 -24.68
CA GLU A 160 4.88 -27.76 -24.61
C GLU A 160 5.07 -28.29 -23.18
N LEU A 161 4.83 -27.44 -22.16
CA LEU A 161 4.86 -27.86 -20.75
C LEU A 161 3.73 -28.87 -20.42
N ASN A 162 2.63 -28.85 -21.17
CA ASN A 162 1.57 -29.87 -21.02
C ASN A 162 2.05 -31.27 -21.40
N GLU A 163 2.99 -31.35 -22.35
CA GLU A 163 3.47 -32.59 -22.94
C GLU A 163 4.80 -33.08 -22.32
N ILE A 164 5.53 -32.22 -21.61
CA ILE A 164 6.92 -32.46 -21.19
C ILE A 164 7.12 -32.25 -19.69
N ILE A 165 7.74 -33.23 -19.04
CA ILE A 165 7.89 -33.30 -17.57
C ILE A 165 9.22 -32.67 -17.08
N ASN A 166 10.20 -32.35 -17.94
CA ASN A 166 11.50 -31.82 -17.50
C ASN A 166 12.07 -30.62 -18.30
N LEU A 167 12.86 -29.79 -17.62
CA LEU A 167 13.49 -28.56 -18.15
C LEU A 167 14.44 -28.79 -19.34
N LYS A 168 15.15 -29.92 -19.37
CA LYS A 168 16.06 -30.24 -20.47
C LYS A 168 15.30 -30.50 -21.78
N GLY A 169 14.13 -31.14 -21.69
CA GLY A 169 13.21 -31.33 -22.81
C GLY A 169 12.64 -30.00 -23.29
N LEU A 170 12.22 -29.13 -22.37
CA LEU A 170 11.72 -27.78 -22.68
C LEU A 170 12.77 -26.91 -23.38
N GLN A 171 14.03 -26.96 -22.94
CA GLN A 171 15.12 -26.19 -23.54
C GLN A 171 15.36 -26.56 -25.01
N ASN A 172 15.24 -27.85 -25.34
CA ASN A 172 15.45 -28.33 -26.71
C ASN A 172 14.33 -27.93 -27.68
N ILE A 173 13.10 -27.72 -27.18
CA ILE A 173 11.91 -27.48 -28.03
C ILE A 173 11.55 -26.00 -28.15
N VAL A 174 11.68 -25.26 -27.06
CA VAL A 174 11.42 -23.81 -27.06
C VAL A 174 12.55 -23.07 -27.78
N GLY A 175 13.77 -23.64 -27.78
CA GLY A 175 14.95 -23.03 -28.36
C GLY A 175 15.39 -21.76 -27.61
N GLY A 176 16.53 -21.20 -28.03
CA GLY A 176 17.07 -19.96 -27.47
C GLY A 176 18.01 -20.13 -26.27
N SER A 177 18.45 -19.00 -25.72
CA SER A 177 19.42 -18.97 -24.63
C SER A 177 18.78 -19.42 -23.30
N LYS A 178 19.61 -19.93 -22.36
CA LYS A 178 19.17 -20.24 -20.99
C LYS A 178 18.44 -19.06 -20.32
N LYS A 179 18.90 -17.83 -20.59
CA LYS A 179 18.30 -16.59 -20.08
C LYS A 179 16.90 -16.36 -20.65
N THR A 180 16.70 -16.63 -21.94
CA THR A 180 15.39 -16.51 -22.61
C THR A 180 14.39 -17.49 -22.00
N LEU A 181 14.78 -18.75 -21.81
CA LEU A 181 13.92 -19.75 -21.18
C LEU A 181 13.57 -19.37 -19.73
N TYR A 182 14.57 -18.94 -18.95
CA TYR A 182 14.35 -18.43 -17.59
C TYR A 182 13.34 -17.28 -17.55
N ASN A 183 13.44 -16.31 -18.46
CA ASN A 183 12.50 -15.20 -18.53
C ASN A 183 11.07 -15.68 -18.86
N LYS A 184 10.90 -16.66 -19.75
CA LYS A 184 9.59 -17.25 -20.05
C LYS A 184 8.99 -17.97 -18.84
N ILE A 185 9.80 -18.77 -18.13
CA ILE A 185 9.38 -19.46 -16.90
C ILE A 185 8.97 -18.44 -15.85
N LYS A 186 9.82 -17.45 -15.57
CA LYS A 186 9.53 -16.40 -14.59
C LYS A 186 8.25 -15.65 -14.97
N PHE A 187 8.09 -15.27 -16.23
CA PHE A 187 6.90 -14.55 -16.70
C PHE A 187 5.62 -15.39 -16.56
N ALA A 188 5.65 -16.67 -16.95
CA ALA A 188 4.54 -17.60 -16.77
C ALA A 188 4.15 -17.80 -15.29
N SER A 189 5.16 -17.87 -14.40
CA SER A 189 4.95 -17.99 -12.96
C SER A 189 4.34 -16.71 -12.37
N GLU A 190 4.80 -15.54 -12.81
CA GLU A 190 4.22 -14.24 -12.44
C GLU A 190 2.77 -14.10 -12.94
N LEU A 191 2.42 -14.69 -14.09
CA LEU A 191 1.02 -14.77 -14.55
C LEU A 191 0.21 -15.89 -13.88
N ARG A 192 0.82 -16.64 -12.95
CA ARG A 192 0.19 -17.78 -12.24
C ARG A 192 -0.29 -18.90 -13.17
N LEU A 193 0.31 -19.04 -14.34
CA LEU A 193 0.05 -20.16 -15.27
C LEU A 193 0.80 -21.43 -14.89
N ILE A 194 1.90 -21.29 -14.14
CA ILE A 194 2.72 -22.40 -13.68
C ILE A 194 3.07 -22.24 -12.19
N ASN A 195 3.23 -23.36 -11.51
CA ASN A 195 3.94 -23.44 -10.23
C ASN A 195 5.43 -23.64 -10.52
N TRP A 196 6.25 -22.72 -10.01
CA TRP A 196 7.69 -22.79 -10.13
C TRP A 196 8.34 -22.00 -8.99
N MET A 197 9.45 -22.52 -8.47
CA MET A 197 10.30 -21.83 -7.51
C MET A 197 11.65 -21.49 -8.15
N PRO A 198 12.25 -20.32 -7.85
CA PRO A 198 13.58 -19.98 -8.33
C PRO A 198 14.60 -21.10 -8.03
N ASN A 199 15.40 -21.45 -9.03
CA ASN A 199 16.39 -22.54 -9.00
C ASN A 199 15.82 -23.96 -8.86
N SER A 200 14.50 -24.14 -8.98
CA SER A 200 13.89 -25.47 -9.10
C SER A 200 13.80 -25.90 -10.56
N ASP A 201 14.02 -27.20 -10.78
CA ASP A 201 13.79 -27.86 -12.07
C ASP A 201 12.33 -28.34 -12.22
N ASP A 202 11.56 -28.34 -11.14
CA ASP A 202 10.16 -28.75 -11.11
C ASP A 202 9.26 -27.59 -11.55
N ILE A 203 8.58 -27.80 -12.69
CA ILE A 203 7.62 -26.86 -13.25
C ILE A 203 6.34 -27.62 -13.55
N THR A 204 5.22 -27.15 -13.00
CA THR A 204 3.90 -27.75 -13.25
C THR A 204 2.88 -26.70 -13.64
N LEU A 205 1.89 -27.07 -14.46
CA LEU A 205 0.78 -26.18 -14.79
C LEU A 205 -0.11 -25.97 -13.56
N THR A 206 -0.56 -24.73 -13.37
CA THR A 206 -1.67 -24.44 -12.44
C THR A 206 -3.00 -24.76 -13.10
N GLU A 207 -4.11 -24.70 -12.35
CA GLU A 207 -5.45 -24.80 -12.93
C GLU A 207 -5.74 -23.66 -13.92
N LEU A 208 -5.21 -22.45 -13.67
CA LEU A 208 -5.27 -21.34 -14.63
C LEU A 208 -4.47 -21.67 -15.89
N GLY A 209 -3.28 -22.25 -15.73
CA GLY A 209 -2.44 -22.71 -16.84
C GLY A 209 -3.13 -23.74 -17.73
N LYS A 210 -3.79 -24.74 -17.15
CA LYS A 210 -4.54 -25.75 -17.90
C LYS A 210 -5.68 -25.13 -18.71
N LYS A 211 -6.51 -24.29 -18.08
CA LYS A 211 -7.58 -23.54 -18.76
C LYS A 211 -7.06 -22.65 -19.88
N TYR A 212 -5.89 -22.04 -19.68
CA TYR A 212 -5.25 -21.21 -20.71
C TYR A 212 -4.83 -22.03 -21.94
N ILE A 213 -4.44 -23.29 -21.76
CA ILE A 213 -4.12 -24.21 -22.87
C ILE A 213 -5.40 -24.65 -23.57
N GLU A 214 -6.45 -24.98 -22.81
CA GLU A 214 -7.75 -25.39 -23.34
C GLU A 214 -8.38 -24.29 -24.22
N ALA A 215 -8.23 -23.03 -23.82
CA ALA A 215 -8.73 -21.85 -24.54
C ALA A 215 -7.94 -21.49 -25.82
N ARG A 216 -6.92 -22.25 -26.21
CA ARG A 216 -6.05 -21.88 -27.35
C ARG A 216 -6.78 -21.95 -28.69
N ASP A 217 -6.44 -21.03 -29.58
CA ASP A 217 -6.80 -21.16 -30.99
C ASP A 217 -5.82 -22.15 -31.67
N LEU A 218 -6.37 -23.24 -32.22
CA LEU A 218 -5.57 -24.27 -32.91
C LEU A 218 -5.02 -23.78 -34.25
N HIS A 219 -5.62 -22.76 -34.85
CA HIS A 219 -5.26 -22.21 -36.16
C HIS A 219 -4.28 -21.04 -36.07
N TYR A 220 -4.26 -20.29 -34.95
CA TYR A 220 -3.43 -19.10 -34.75
C TYR A 220 -2.66 -19.14 -33.42
N GLN A 221 -1.53 -19.84 -33.39
CA GLN A 221 -0.74 -20.04 -32.17
C GLN A 221 0.20 -18.87 -31.82
N ASP A 222 0.46 -17.99 -32.78
CA ASP A 222 1.37 -16.83 -32.63
C ASP A 222 0.69 -15.60 -31.98
N SER A 223 -0.60 -15.71 -31.66
CA SER A 223 -1.38 -14.68 -30.95
C SER A 223 -2.12 -15.28 -29.76
N LEU A 224 -2.60 -14.43 -28.86
CA LEU A 224 -3.59 -14.84 -27.87
C LEU A 224 -4.95 -15.03 -28.55
N SER A 225 -5.66 -16.11 -28.24
CA SER A 225 -7.08 -16.22 -28.57
C SER A 225 -7.90 -15.25 -27.71
N GLU A 226 -9.12 -14.94 -28.13
CA GLU A 226 -10.05 -14.12 -27.33
C GLU A 226 -10.36 -14.77 -25.98
N GLU A 227 -10.52 -16.10 -25.94
CA GLU A 227 -10.78 -16.85 -24.71
C GLU A 227 -9.57 -16.82 -23.75
N GLN A 228 -8.34 -16.93 -24.27
CA GLN A 228 -7.14 -16.78 -23.47
C GLN A 228 -7.00 -15.36 -22.91
N ALA A 229 -7.26 -14.35 -23.73
CA ALA A 229 -7.23 -12.95 -23.30
C ALA A 229 -8.27 -12.69 -22.20
N GLU A 230 -9.51 -13.19 -22.36
CA GLU A 230 -10.57 -13.05 -21.36
C GLU A 230 -10.21 -13.74 -20.05
N LEU A 231 -9.65 -14.96 -20.11
CA LEU A 231 -9.22 -15.71 -18.93
C LEU A 231 -8.17 -14.94 -18.12
N ILE A 232 -7.13 -14.42 -18.77
CA ILE A 232 -6.08 -13.64 -18.11
C ILE A 232 -6.64 -12.32 -17.59
N LYS A 233 -7.46 -11.61 -18.38
CA LYS A 233 -8.11 -10.36 -17.97
C LYS A 233 -8.92 -10.56 -16.69
N HIS A 234 -9.77 -11.58 -16.64
CA HIS A 234 -10.57 -11.92 -15.47
C HIS A 234 -9.70 -12.20 -14.25
N PHE A 235 -8.60 -12.95 -14.41
CA PHE A 235 -7.68 -13.23 -13.32
C PHE A 235 -7.00 -11.96 -12.77
N VAL A 236 -6.53 -11.07 -13.65
CA VAL A 236 -5.89 -9.80 -13.27
C VAL A 236 -6.86 -8.88 -12.52
N ILE A 237 -8.13 -8.78 -12.95
CA ILE A 237 -9.16 -7.95 -12.29
C ILE A 237 -9.36 -8.35 -10.82
N HIS A 238 -9.44 -9.66 -10.56
CA HIS A 238 -9.75 -10.18 -9.23
C HIS A 238 -8.53 -10.25 -8.32
N ASN A 239 -7.31 -10.25 -8.89
CA ASN A 239 -6.08 -10.45 -8.14
C ASN A 239 -5.00 -9.40 -8.49
N PRO A 240 -5.28 -8.09 -8.41
CA PRO A 240 -4.39 -7.04 -8.93
C PRO A 240 -3.02 -6.95 -8.23
N TYR A 241 -2.88 -7.58 -7.06
CA TYR A 241 -1.66 -7.62 -6.25
C TYR A 241 -1.02 -9.01 -6.20
N GLU A 242 -1.45 -9.93 -7.05
CA GLU A 242 -0.97 -11.32 -6.99
C GLU A 242 0.51 -11.43 -7.35
N SER A 243 1.00 -10.58 -8.26
CA SER A 243 2.39 -10.62 -8.73
C SER A 243 2.83 -9.27 -9.30
N SER A 244 4.12 -9.14 -9.57
CA SER A 244 4.69 -7.92 -10.14
C SER A 244 4.22 -7.68 -11.58
N VAL A 245 4.06 -8.75 -12.37
CA VAL A 245 3.53 -8.63 -13.74
C VAL A 245 2.06 -8.23 -13.73
N ILE A 246 1.25 -8.88 -12.89
CA ILE A 246 -0.19 -8.62 -12.79
C ILE A 246 -0.44 -7.17 -12.36
N LEU A 247 0.29 -6.70 -11.34
CA LEU A 247 0.23 -5.31 -10.90
C LEU A 247 0.64 -4.34 -12.01
N GLY A 248 1.66 -4.66 -12.81
CA GLY A 248 2.09 -3.80 -13.91
C GLY A 248 1.06 -3.68 -15.03
N ILE A 249 0.36 -4.77 -15.37
CA ILE A 249 -0.78 -4.74 -16.31
C ILE A 249 -1.88 -3.84 -15.77
N ALA A 250 -2.28 -4.02 -14.50
CA ALA A 250 -3.30 -3.18 -13.89
C ALA A 250 -2.88 -1.70 -13.85
N SER A 251 -1.63 -1.44 -13.46
CA SER A 251 -1.08 -0.09 -13.26
C SER A 251 -0.98 0.71 -14.56
N VAL A 252 -0.66 0.09 -15.71
CA VAL A 252 -0.58 0.84 -16.99
C VAL A 252 -1.97 1.23 -17.50
N VAL A 253 -2.99 0.39 -17.26
CA VAL A 253 -4.39 0.69 -17.60
C VAL A 253 -4.91 1.82 -16.70
N GLU A 254 -4.64 1.75 -15.39
CA GLU A 254 -4.95 2.85 -14.44
C GLU A 254 -4.24 4.16 -14.81
N ALA A 255 -2.96 4.09 -15.15
CA ALA A 255 -2.19 5.26 -15.56
C ALA A 255 -2.80 5.93 -16.80
N THR A 256 -3.20 5.12 -17.78
CA THR A 256 -3.88 5.61 -18.98
C THR A 256 -5.24 6.22 -18.63
N PHE A 257 -6.04 5.55 -17.78
CA PHE A 257 -7.34 6.05 -17.32
C PHE A 257 -7.22 7.39 -16.57
N ALA A 258 -6.22 7.54 -15.70
CA ALA A 258 -5.97 8.76 -14.95
C ALA A 258 -5.57 9.92 -15.88
N LEU A 259 -4.65 9.68 -16.82
CA LEU A 259 -4.20 10.68 -17.79
C LEU A 259 -5.28 11.07 -18.81
N ALA A 260 -6.18 10.15 -19.16
CA ALA A 260 -7.28 10.41 -20.08
C ALA A 260 -8.21 11.55 -19.64
N LYS A 261 -8.24 11.86 -18.32
CA LYS A 261 -8.99 13.00 -17.77
C LYS A 261 -8.43 14.36 -18.22
N ASN A 262 -7.14 14.41 -18.54
CA ASN A 262 -6.46 15.63 -18.97
C ASN A 262 -6.30 15.70 -20.49
N THR A 263 -6.01 14.57 -21.16
CA THR A 263 -5.77 14.50 -22.60
C THR A 263 -6.15 13.14 -23.15
N TYR A 264 -6.97 13.10 -24.20
CA TYR A 264 -7.34 11.87 -24.89
C TYR A 264 -7.26 12.05 -26.42
N PRO A 265 -6.64 11.12 -27.17
CA PRO A 265 -5.95 9.93 -26.67
C PRO A 265 -4.70 10.28 -25.88
N VAL A 266 -4.24 9.36 -25.03
CA VAL A 266 -3.12 9.61 -24.11
C VAL A 266 -1.81 9.53 -24.88
N PRO A 267 -0.99 10.60 -24.93
CA PRO A 267 0.32 10.53 -25.56
C PRO A 267 1.25 9.56 -24.82
N MET A 268 1.98 8.73 -25.55
CA MET A 268 2.92 7.77 -24.98
C MET A 268 4.01 8.47 -24.13
N SER A 269 4.37 9.70 -24.49
CA SER A 269 5.30 10.54 -23.73
C SER A 269 4.80 10.82 -22.31
N HIS A 270 3.54 11.18 -22.15
CA HIS A 270 2.94 11.41 -20.84
C HIS A 270 2.76 10.10 -20.07
N LEU A 271 2.42 9.02 -20.79
CA LEU A 271 2.17 7.73 -20.17
C LEU A 271 3.42 7.17 -19.48
N TYR A 272 4.59 7.17 -20.12
CA TYR A 272 5.77 6.55 -19.49
C TYR A 272 6.28 7.33 -18.29
N GLU A 273 6.13 8.67 -18.28
CA GLU A 273 6.49 9.50 -17.12
C GLU A 273 5.57 9.21 -15.94
N TYR A 274 4.26 9.27 -16.18
CA TYR A 274 3.26 9.05 -15.14
C TYR A 274 3.25 7.60 -14.64
N PHE A 275 3.28 6.61 -15.54
CA PHE A 275 3.31 5.19 -15.18
C PHE A 275 4.51 4.85 -14.31
N THR A 276 5.69 5.39 -14.62
CA THR A 276 6.91 5.15 -13.81
C THR A 276 6.73 5.66 -12.38
N TYR A 277 6.12 6.83 -12.21
CA TYR A 277 5.83 7.38 -10.88
C TYR A 277 4.72 6.59 -10.17
N HIS A 278 3.59 6.38 -10.84
CA HIS A 278 2.41 5.66 -10.35
C HIS A 278 2.74 4.24 -9.88
N SER A 279 3.63 3.55 -10.59
CA SER A 279 4.06 2.18 -10.25
C SER A 279 5.19 2.08 -9.22
N GLY A 280 5.63 3.21 -8.65
CA GLY A 280 6.69 3.24 -7.64
C GLY A 280 8.09 2.92 -8.19
N LYS A 281 8.30 3.12 -9.50
CA LYS A 281 9.54 2.81 -10.24
C LYS A 281 10.40 4.01 -10.58
N PHE A 282 10.07 5.18 -10.06
CA PHE A 282 10.83 6.42 -10.28
C PHE A 282 12.34 6.28 -10.04
N PHE A 283 12.75 5.64 -8.95
CA PHE A 283 14.17 5.43 -8.63
C PHE A 283 14.82 4.23 -9.33
N ASP A 284 14.01 3.30 -9.87
CA ASP A 284 14.49 2.07 -10.51
C ASP A 284 14.66 2.26 -12.03
N TRP A 285 13.72 2.94 -12.68
CA TRP A 285 13.73 3.22 -14.13
C TRP A 285 14.18 4.66 -14.38
N GLN A 286 15.46 4.92 -14.12
CA GLN A 286 16.00 6.29 -14.12
C GLN A 286 16.12 6.90 -15.52
N THR A 287 16.43 6.08 -16.54
CA THR A 287 16.62 6.55 -17.93
C THR A 287 15.30 6.58 -18.71
N ASP A 288 15.13 7.54 -19.61
CA ASP A 288 13.91 7.63 -20.44
C ASP A 288 13.73 6.39 -21.32
N LYS A 289 14.83 5.77 -21.75
CA LYS A 289 14.80 4.48 -22.46
C LYS A 289 14.20 3.37 -21.59
N ALA A 290 14.59 3.28 -20.32
CA ALA A 290 14.05 2.27 -19.39
C ALA A 290 12.55 2.52 -19.12
N LYS A 291 12.17 3.77 -18.84
CA LYS A 291 10.76 4.16 -18.65
C LYS A 291 9.92 3.82 -19.87
N TYR A 292 10.37 4.22 -21.06
CA TYR A 292 9.69 3.96 -22.32
C TYR A 292 9.56 2.46 -22.58
N ASN A 293 10.64 1.69 -22.43
CA ASN A 293 10.63 0.25 -22.69
C ASN A 293 9.68 -0.50 -21.75
N ALA A 294 9.76 -0.23 -20.45
CA ALA A 294 8.89 -0.88 -19.46
C ALA A 294 7.41 -0.50 -19.68
N THR A 295 7.13 0.78 -19.92
CA THR A 295 5.77 1.26 -20.24
C THR A 295 5.25 0.60 -21.50
N ARG A 296 6.07 0.55 -22.56
CA ARG A 296 5.70 -0.08 -23.82
C ARG A 296 5.41 -1.57 -23.64
N MET A 297 6.24 -2.28 -22.88
CA MET A 297 6.03 -3.69 -22.54
C MET A 297 4.67 -3.90 -21.85
N TYR A 298 4.37 -3.17 -20.77
CA TYR A 298 3.09 -3.32 -20.08
C TYR A 298 1.91 -2.85 -20.93
N SER A 299 2.06 -1.80 -21.74
CA SER A 299 1.03 -1.37 -22.69
C SER A 299 0.74 -2.44 -23.74
N ASN A 300 1.76 -3.20 -24.17
CA ASN A 300 1.56 -4.32 -25.09
C ASN A 300 0.74 -5.42 -24.42
N TYR A 301 1.02 -5.77 -23.17
CA TYR A 301 0.22 -6.75 -22.44
C TYR A 301 -1.24 -6.29 -22.32
N ALA A 302 -1.46 -5.02 -21.99
CA ALA A 302 -2.81 -4.48 -21.90
C ALA A 302 -3.52 -4.44 -23.27
N VAL A 303 -2.79 -4.23 -24.36
CA VAL A 303 -3.33 -4.33 -25.74
C VAL A 303 -3.66 -5.77 -26.09
N ASP A 304 -2.77 -6.72 -25.78
CA ASP A 304 -2.97 -8.15 -25.96
C ASP A 304 -4.22 -8.66 -25.20
N LEU A 305 -4.58 -8.02 -24.07
CA LEU A 305 -5.80 -8.29 -23.29
C LEU A 305 -7.02 -7.47 -23.72
N GLY A 306 -6.92 -6.66 -24.77
CA GLY A 306 -8.01 -5.80 -25.27
C GLY A 306 -8.38 -4.65 -24.33
N LEU A 307 -7.57 -4.35 -23.31
CA LEU A 307 -7.81 -3.29 -22.33
C LEU A 307 -7.39 -1.90 -22.86
N LEU A 308 -6.35 -1.88 -23.67
CA LEU A 308 -5.86 -0.69 -24.35
C LEU A 308 -5.84 -0.93 -25.87
N ALA A 309 -5.95 0.13 -26.64
CA ALA A 309 -5.56 0.16 -28.04
C ALA A 309 -4.41 1.16 -28.18
N LYS A 310 -3.54 0.97 -29.16
CA LYS A 310 -2.41 1.86 -29.38
C LYS A 310 -2.20 2.17 -30.85
N THR A 311 -1.72 3.37 -31.09
CA THR A 311 -1.07 3.82 -32.32
C THR A 311 0.38 4.18 -31.98
N ASN A 312 1.21 4.54 -32.98
CA ASN A 312 2.64 4.77 -32.75
C ASN A 312 2.96 5.79 -31.63
N GLN A 313 2.11 6.78 -31.42
CA GLN A 313 2.36 7.85 -30.44
C GLN A 313 1.29 7.96 -29.36
N ASN A 314 0.13 7.32 -29.53
CA ASN A 314 -1.02 7.51 -28.66
C ASN A 314 -1.61 6.18 -28.19
N VAL A 315 -2.05 6.16 -26.93
CA VAL A 315 -2.71 5.05 -26.27
C VAL A 315 -4.16 5.43 -25.99
N TYR A 316 -5.06 4.49 -26.24
CA TYR A 316 -6.50 4.63 -26.13
C TYR A 316 -6.99 3.62 -25.10
N LEU A 317 -7.84 4.07 -24.19
CA LEU A 317 -8.60 3.18 -23.32
C LEU A 317 -9.75 2.57 -24.12
N THR A 318 -9.91 1.24 -24.08
CA THR A 318 -11.05 0.56 -24.72
C THR A 318 -12.26 0.53 -23.77
N PRO A 319 -13.47 0.18 -24.24
CA PRO A 319 -14.61 -0.04 -23.35
C PRO A 319 -14.32 -1.10 -22.26
N GLU A 320 -13.59 -2.16 -22.62
CA GLU A 320 -13.18 -3.20 -21.68
C GLU A 320 -12.12 -2.69 -20.69
N GLY A 321 -11.17 -1.86 -21.14
CA GLY A 321 -10.23 -1.17 -20.27
C GLY A 321 -10.92 -0.30 -19.21
N PHE A 322 -11.99 0.41 -19.59
CA PHE A 322 -12.77 1.22 -18.67
C PHE A 322 -13.47 0.37 -17.60
N LYS A 323 -14.15 -0.71 -18.00
CA LYS A 323 -14.80 -1.66 -17.08
C LYS A 323 -13.77 -2.31 -16.14
N PHE A 324 -12.65 -2.75 -16.69
CA PHE A 324 -11.53 -3.33 -15.97
C PHE A 324 -11.07 -2.39 -14.86
N THR A 325 -10.85 -1.09 -15.14
CA THR A 325 -10.41 -0.13 -14.12
C THR A 325 -11.41 -0.04 -12.96
N ILE A 326 -12.71 0.05 -13.25
CA ILE A 326 -13.72 0.16 -12.19
C ILE A 326 -13.74 -1.10 -11.30
N GLN A 327 -13.78 -2.28 -11.91
CA GLN A 327 -13.83 -3.54 -11.19
C GLN A 327 -12.58 -3.76 -10.34
N MET A 328 -11.41 -3.46 -10.91
CA MET A 328 -10.15 -3.63 -10.19
C MET A 328 -10.02 -2.62 -9.02
N GLN A 329 -10.53 -1.39 -9.11
CA GLN A 329 -10.60 -0.48 -7.95
C GLN A 329 -11.46 -1.03 -6.81
N LEU A 330 -12.57 -1.72 -7.14
CA LEU A 330 -13.41 -2.37 -6.15
C LEU A 330 -12.65 -3.51 -5.44
N HIS A 331 -11.98 -4.37 -6.20
CA HIS A 331 -11.20 -5.48 -5.63
C HIS A 331 -10.02 -5.00 -4.78
N LYS A 332 -9.30 -3.94 -5.22
CA LYS A 332 -8.25 -3.30 -4.41
C LYS A 332 -8.80 -2.81 -3.06
N SER A 333 -9.95 -2.15 -3.08
CA SER A 333 -10.61 -1.63 -1.88
C SER A 333 -11.05 -2.74 -0.92
N LEU A 334 -11.60 -3.83 -1.45
CA LEU A 334 -11.97 -5.01 -0.65
C LEU A 334 -10.74 -5.62 0.03
N LYS A 335 -9.63 -5.78 -0.71
CA LYS A 335 -8.38 -6.34 -0.15
C LYS A 335 -7.79 -5.47 0.95
N LEU A 336 -7.76 -4.15 0.74
CA LEU A 336 -7.33 -3.18 1.76
C LEU A 336 -8.16 -3.31 3.05
N MET A 337 -9.49 -3.43 2.93
CA MET A 337 -10.35 -3.59 4.10
C MET A 337 -10.13 -4.91 4.84
N GLU A 338 -9.91 -6.03 4.13
CA GLU A 338 -9.57 -7.31 4.76
C GLU A 338 -8.30 -7.21 5.59
N THR A 339 -7.26 -6.58 5.04
CA THR A 339 -5.98 -6.39 5.71
C THR A 339 -6.09 -5.52 6.97
N LEU A 340 -6.90 -4.46 6.93
CA LEU A 340 -7.13 -3.59 8.09
C LEU A 340 -8.04 -4.21 9.16
N ARG A 341 -8.79 -5.27 8.83
CA ARG A 341 -9.65 -6.00 9.78
C ARG A 341 -8.90 -7.02 10.63
N VAL A 342 -7.66 -7.38 10.27
CA VAL A 342 -6.82 -8.25 11.10
C VAL A 342 -6.36 -7.44 12.32
N LYS A 343 -7.19 -7.46 13.36
CA LYS A 343 -6.91 -7.00 14.73
C LYS A 343 -6.81 -8.19 15.65
#